data_AF-A0A8D0FYV8-F1
#
_entry.id   AF-A0A8D0FYV8-F1
#
_cell.length_a   1.000
_cell.length_b   1.000
_cell.length_c   1.000
_cell.angle_alpha   90.00
_cell.angle_beta   90.00
_cell.angle_gamma   90.00
#
_symmetry.space_group_name_H-M   'P 1'
#
loop_
_entity.id
_entity.type
_entity.pdbx_description
1 polymer ?
#
loop_
_entity_poly.entity_id
_entity_poly.type
_entity_poly.pdbx_seq_one_letter_code
_entity_poly.pdbx_strand_id
1 'polypeptide(L)'
;MAVAGQEDYAYLYEDSSHPAGFLEAFRAFYRDGLFTDITLQCASGVIFHCHRAALAACSSYFKAMFTADMKEKSKNQIRLPGLSHAVLEALVNYAYTSQIQITKRNVQSLLQAADLLQFVSVKKACEQFLVRILSLV
;
A
#
# COMPACT_ATOMS: atom_id res chain seq x y z
N MET A 1 -62.08 -4.16 1.68
CA MET A 1 -61.30 -2.97 2.06
C MET A 1 -59.84 -3.39 2.11
N ALA A 2 -59.07 -3.02 1.10
CA ALA A 2 -57.66 -3.32 0.98
C ALA A 2 -56.87 -2.29 1.81
N VAL A 3 -56.04 -2.75 2.75
CA VAL A 3 -54.96 -1.92 3.29
C VAL A 3 -53.72 -2.32 2.50
N ALA A 4 -53.32 -1.41 1.61
CA ALA A 4 -52.18 -1.56 0.72
C ALA A 4 -50.90 -1.81 1.54
N GLY A 5 -50.13 -2.82 1.12
CA GLY A 5 -48.78 -3.04 1.62
C GLY A 5 -47.93 -1.81 1.29
N GLN A 6 -47.48 -1.14 2.33
CA GLN A 6 -46.55 -0.03 2.21
C GLN A 6 -45.16 -0.67 2.08
N GLU A 7 -44.71 -0.90 0.85
CA GLU A 7 -43.35 -1.39 0.60
C GLU A 7 -42.35 -0.31 1.01
N ASP A 8 -41.45 -0.65 1.94
CA ASP A 8 -40.31 0.19 2.36
C ASP A 8 -39.46 0.53 1.13
N TYR A 9 -39.51 1.78 0.68
CA TYR A 9 -38.65 2.24 -0.41
C TYR A 9 -37.20 2.37 0.08
N ALA A 10 -36.30 1.59 -0.51
CA ALA A 10 -34.86 1.68 -0.29
C ALA A 10 -34.12 1.90 -1.62
N TYR A 11 -33.15 2.83 -1.63
CA TYR A 11 -32.24 3.07 -2.75
C TYR A 11 -30.78 3.01 -2.27
N LEU A 12 -29.96 2.25 -2.98
CA LEU A 12 -28.52 2.18 -2.76
C LEU A 12 -27.83 3.24 -3.63
N TYR A 13 -27.21 4.23 -2.99
CA TYR A 13 -26.35 5.22 -3.65
C TYR A 13 -24.91 4.71 -3.69
N GLU A 14 -24.29 4.76 -4.87
CA GLU A 14 -22.88 4.43 -5.08
C GLU A 14 -22.16 5.62 -5.73
N ASP A 15 -21.18 6.19 -5.01
CA ASP A 15 -20.31 7.24 -5.54
C ASP A 15 -19.03 6.61 -6.10
N SER A 16 -18.96 6.48 -7.42
CA SER A 16 -17.79 5.94 -8.13
C SER A 16 -16.54 6.81 -8.03
N SER A 17 -16.67 8.09 -7.66
CA SER A 17 -15.55 9.01 -7.50
C SER A 17 -14.90 8.95 -6.11
N HIS A 18 -15.65 8.47 -5.11
CA HIS A 18 -15.21 8.42 -3.72
C HIS A 18 -13.88 7.67 -3.51
N PRO A 19 -13.63 6.48 -4.10
CA PRO A 19 -12.36 5.77 -3.90
C PRO A 19 -11.13 6.55 -4.39
N ALA A 20 -11.26 7.22 -5.54
CA ALA A 20 -10.18 8.04 -6.10
C ALA A 20 -9.92 9.29 -5.26
N GLY A 21 -10.99 9.98 -4.84
CA GLY A 21 -10.89 11.15 -3.95
C GLY A 21 -10.30 10.79 -2.58
N PHE A 22 -10.67 9.63 -2.03
CA PHE A 22 -10.11 9.11 -0.78
C PHE A 22 -8.60 8.87 -0.88
N LEU A 23 -8.14 8.24 -1.96
CA LEU A 23 -6.70 7.99 -2.18
C LEU A 23 -5.93 9.30 -2.36
N GLU A 24 -6.48 10.26 -3.09
CA GLU A 24 -5.84 11.57 -3.29
C GLU A 24 -5.73 12.36 -1.97
N ALA A 25 -6.73 12.28 -1.10
CA ALA A 25 -6.66 12.87 0.25
C ALA A 25 -5.55 12.21 1.09
N PHE A 26 -5.47 10.88 1.11
CA PHE A 26 -4.41 10.16 1.83
C PHE A 26 -3.01 10.43 1.26
N ARG A 27 -2.90 10.64 -0.06
CA ARG A 27 -1.67 11.08 -0.70
C ARG A 27 -1.24 12.47 -0.23
N ALA A 28 -2.19 13.41 -0.10
CA ALA A 28 -1.91 14.73 0.45
C ALA A 28 -1.46 14.64 1.91
N PHE A 29 -2.14 13.84 2.74
CA PHE A 29 -1.73 13.62 4.14
C PHE A 29 -0.31 13.05 4.24
N TYR A 30 0.03 12.08 3.40
CA TYR A 30 1.37 11.51 3.34
C TYR A 30 2.43 12.56 2.98
N ARG A 31 2.19 13.34 1.92
CA ARG A 31 3.11 14.41 1.47
C ARG A 31 3.30 15.47 2.55
N ASP A 32 2.23 15.84 3.23
CA ASP A 32 2.21 16.95 4.20
C ASP A 32 2.57 16.46 5.62
N GLY A 33 2.82 15.15 5.82
CA GLY A 33 3.17 14.55 7.10
C GLY A 33 2.04 14.55 8.13
N LEU A 34 0.80 14.70 7.69
CA LEU A 34 -0.38 14.72 8.57
C LEU A 34 -0.76 13.29 8.96
N PHE A 35 -1.20 13.11 10.20
CA PHE A 35 -1.75 11.84 10.73
C PHE A 35 -0.83 10.61 10.66
N THR A 36 0.47 10.80 10.37
CA THR A 36 1.44 9.70 10.35
C THR A 36 1.68 9.15 11.76
N ASP A 37 1.72 7.84 11.89
CA ASP A 37 1.78 7.09 13.16
C ASP A 37 2.85 5.98 13.17
N ILE A 38 3.64 5.90 12.10
CA ILE A 38 4.78 5.00 11.97
C ILE A 38 5.89 5.62 11.11
N THR A 39 7.13 5.25 11.41
CA THR A 39 8.28 5.56 10.56
C THR A 39 8.92 4.30 10.00
N LEU A 40 9.27 4.31 8.71
CA LEU A 40 10.07 3.26 8.08
C LEU A 40 11.46 3.81 7.79
N GLN A 41 12.52 3.06 8.12
CA GLN A 41 13.90 3.43 7.83
C GLN A 41 14.52 2.43 6.86
N CYS A 42 14.99 2.89 5.70
CA CYS A 42 15.69 2.04 4.72
C CYS A 42 17.16 1.82 5.08
N ALA A 43 17.87 0.99 4.30
CA ALA A 43 19.29 0.68 4.49
C ALA A 43 20.20 1.91 4.55
N SER A 44 19.91 2.94 3.75
CA SER A 44 20.67 4.19 3.73
C SER A 44 20.42 5.12 4.92
N GLY A 45 19.52 4.75 5.84
CA GLY A 45 19.16 5.54 7.00
C GLY A 45 18.04 6.57 6.77
N VAL A 46 17.61 6.79 5.52
CA VAL A 46 16.48 7.67 5.18
C VAL A 46 15.19 7.16 5.82
N ILE A 47 14.40 8.09 6.36
CA ILE A 47 13.18 7.84 7.12
C ILE A 47 11.96 8.30 6.32
N PHE A 48 10.92 7.46 6.31
CA PHE A 48 9.61 7.74 5.73
C PHE A 48 8.58 7.81 6.85
N HIS A 49 7.85 8.92 6.96
CA HIS A 49 6.71 9.07 7.87
C HIS A 49 5.45 8.59 7.16
N CYS A 50 4.79 7.57 7.70
CA CYS A 50 3.69 6.87 7.03
C CYS A 50 2.52 6.63 7.97
N HIS A 51 1.40 6.17 7.39
CA HIS A 51 0.24 5.67 8.10
C HIS A 51 0.29 4.14 8.17
N ARG A 52 0.13 3.57 9.37
CA ARG A 52 0.00 2.13 9.60
C ARG A 52 -1.16 1.56 8.77
N ALA A 53 -2.29 2.28 8.75
CA ALA A 53 -3.49 1.87 8.02
C ALA A 53 -3.24 1.73 6.51
N ALA A 54 -2.59 2.72 5.89
CA ALA A 54 -2.29 2.68 4.46
C ALA A 54 -1.33 1.52 4.11
N LEU A 55 -0.26 1.35 4.90
CA LEU A 55 0.68 0.25 4.71
C LEU A 55 0.02 -1.12 4.91
N ALA A 56 -0.79 -1.30 5.95
CA ALA A 56 -1.51 -2.54 6.24
C ALA A 56 -2.57 -2.88 5.18
N ALA A 57 -3.19 -1.87 4.56
CA ALA A 57 -4.13 -2.08 3.46
C ALA A 57 -3.45 -2.66 2.21
N CYS A 58 -2.19 -2.30 1.97
CA CYS A 58 -1.44 -2.72 0.79
C CYS A 58 -0.51 -3.93 1.02
N SER A 59 -0.21 -4.28 2.27
CA SER A 59 0.79 -5.29 2.66
C SER A 59 0.31 -6.13 3.84
N SER A 60 0.21 -7.44 3.63
CA SER A 60 -0.13 -8.38 4.71
C SER A 60 0.98 -8.50 5.76
N TYR A 61 2.23 -8.27 5.39
CA TYR A 61 3.36 -8.18 6.33
C TYR A 61 3.15 -7.05 7.33
N PHE A 62 2.89 -5.83 6.85
CA PHE A 62 2.64 -4.68 7.72
C PHE A 62 1.35 -4.86 8.51
N LYS A 63 0.29 -5.41 7.91
CA LYS A 63 -0.94 -5.75 8.63
C LYS A 63 -0.67 -6.67 9.82
N ALA A 64 0.01 -7.80 9.58
CA ALA A 64 0.33 -8.77 10.62
C ALA A 64 1.20 -8.14 11.72
N MET A 65 2.29 -7.46 11.33
CA MET A 65 3.18 -6.75 12.24
C MET A 65 2.43 -5.76 13.12
N PHE A 66 1.63 -4.86 12.53
CA PHE A 66 0.92 -3.84 13.31
C PHE A 66 -0.15 -4.44 14.22
N THR A 67 -0.85 -5.50 13.81
CA THR A 67 -1.83 -6.17 14.69
C THR A 67 -1.19 -6.96 15.82
N ALA A 68 0.03 -7.46 15.65
CA ALA A 68 0.81 -8.09 16.71
C ALA A 68 1.39 -7.03 17.67
N ASP A 69 2.00 -5.99 17.12
CA ASP A 69 2.65 -4.89 17.86
C ASP A 69 1.64 -4.02 18.64
N MET A 70 0.37 -3.95 18.25
CA MET A 70 -0.64 -3.27 19.08
C MET A 70 -0.81 -3.91 20.47
N LYS A 71 -0.35 -5.16 20.66
CA LYS A 71 -0.26 -5.79 21.99
C LYS A 71 1.01 -5.38 22.75
N GLU A 72 2.07 -4.98 22.05
CA GLU A 72 3.37 -4.59 22.59
C GLU A 72 3.63 -3.09 22.30
N LYS A 73 3.06 -2.21 23.13
CA LYS A 73 3.33 -0.76 23.09
C LYS A 73 4.85 -0.49 23.10
N SER A 74 5.47 -0.05 22.00
CA SER A 74 6.53 1.00 22.04
C SER A 74 7.27 1.31 20.73
N LYS A 75 7.15 0.56 19.63
CA LYS A 75 7.98 0.85 18.43
C LYS A 75 7.20 1.58 17.34
N ASN A 76 7.46 2.88 17.23
CA ASN A 76 7.00 3.75 16.13
C ASN A 76 8.01 3.85 14.98
N GLN A 77 9.02 2.98 14.96
CA GLN A 77 10.04 2.91 13.91
C GLN A 77 10.32 1.46 13.51
N ILE A 78 10.23 1.17 12.22
CA ILE A 78 10.61 -0.11 11.61
C ILE A 78 11.85 0.10 10.76
N ARG A 79 12.87 -0.72 10.98
CA ARG A 79 14.10 -0.70 10.20
C ARG A 79 14.08 -1.81 9.16
N LEU A 80 14.36 -1.45 7.92
CA LEU A 80 14.38 -2.35 6.76
C LEU A 80 15.77 -2.31 6.11
N PRO A 81 16.80 -2.87 6.79
CA PRO A 81 18.19 -2.77 6.33
C PRO A 81 18.45 -3.53 5.03
N GLY A 82 17.57 -4.46 4.64
CA GLY A 82 17.66 -5.18 3.37
C GLY A 82 17.10 -4.42 2.16
N LEU A 83 16.51 -3.23 2.35
CA LEU A 83 15.86 -2.48 1.28
C LEU A 83 16.58 -1.17 0.98
N SER A 84 16.88 -0.94 -0.29
CA SER A 84 17.40 0.34 -0.77
C SER A 84 16.33 1.43 -0.65
N HIS A 85 16.77 2.69 -0.57
CA HIS A 85 15.88 3.85 -0.52
C HIS A 85 14.89 3.86 -1.69
N ALA A 86 15.38 3.70 -2.93
CA ALA A 86 14.54 3.75 -4.13
C ALA A 86 13.47 2.65 -4.18
N VAL A 87 13.79 1.45 -3.70
CA VAL A 87 12.83 0.33 -3.66
C VAL A 87 11.76 0.55 -2.60
N LEU A 88 12.17 0.99 -1.41
CA LEU A 88 11.22 1.30 -0.34
C LEU A 88 10.31 2.47 -0.73
N GLU A 89 10.90 3.53 -1.29
CA GLU A 89 10.15 4.70 -1.80
C GLU A 89 9.11 4.29 -2.84
N ALA A 90 9.49 3.44 -3.81
CA ALA A 90 8.55 2.98 -4.83
C ALA A 90 7.35 2.21 -4.24
N LEU A 91 7.57 1.35 -3.23
CA LEU A 91 6.50 0.61 -2.56
C LEU A 91 5.63 1.51 -1.67
N VAL A 92 6.23 2.46 -0.96
CA VAL A 92 5.49 3.43 -0.15
C VAL A 92 4.65 4.34 -1.05
N ASN A 93 5.23 4.86 -2.14
CA ASN A 93 4.50 5.66 -3.11
C ASN A 93 3.35 4.88 -3.75
N TYR A 94 3.55 3.60 -4.06
CA TYR A 94 2.45 2.74 -4.52
C TYR A 94 1.27 2.70 -3.55
N ALA A 95 1.52 2.64 -2.24
CA ALA A 95 0.46 2.63 -1.23
C ALA A 95 -0.40 3.91 -1.22
N TYR A 96 0.14 5.03 -1.70
CA TYR A 96 -0.56 6.33 -1.75
C TYR A 96 -0.96 6.78 -3.15
N THR A 97 -0.56 6.06 -4.20
CA THR A 97 -0.82 6.48 -5.59
C THR A 97 -1.47 5.39 -6.42
N SER A 98 -1.51 4.15 -5.93
CA SER A 98 -1.87 2.93 -6.67
C SER A 98 -1.00 2.65 -7.91
N GLN A 99 0.12 3.36 -8.06
CA GLN A 99 1.00 3.29 -9.23
C GLN A 99 2.43 2.93 -8.83
N ILE A 100 3.10 2.15 -9.67
CA ILE A 100 4.52 1.83 -9.51
C ILE A 100 5.17 1.60 -10.88
N GLN A 101 6.33 2.22 -11.09
CA GLN A 101 7.07 2.09 -12.34
C GLN A 101 8.04 0.90 -12.30
N ILE A 102 7.73 -0.13 -13.08
CA ILE A 102 8.58 -1.31 -13.23
C ILE A 102 9.42 -1.18 -14.50
N THR A 103 10.72 -1.45 -14.38
CA THR A 103 11.72 -1.35 -15.44
C THR A 103 12.67 -2.53 -15.40
N LYS A 104 13.41 -2.79 -16.48
CA LYS A 104 14.45 -3.83 -16.52
C LYS A 104 15.50 -3.67 -15.39
N ARG A 105 15.75 -2.43 -14.96
CA ARG A 105 16.78 -2.10 -13.98
C ARG A 105 16.33 -2.35 -12.54
N ASN A 106 15.04 -2.19 -12.23
CA ASN A 106 14.53 -2.27 -10.85
C ASN A 106 13.67 -3.51 -10.56
N VAL A 107 13.18 -4.22 -11.58
CA VAL A 107 12.20 -5.30 -11.41
C VAL A 107 12.66 -6.40 -10.46
N GLN A 108 13.93 -6.81 -10.49
CA GLN A 108 14.43 -7.87 -9.61
C GLN A 108 14.40 -7.44 -8.14
N SER A 109 14.90 -6.24 -7.84
CA SER A 109 14.87 -5.69 -6.48
C SER A 109 13.46 -5.38 -5.99
N LEU A 110 12.58 -4.90 -6.88
CA LEU A 110 11.17 -4.67 -6.58
C LEU A 110 10.44 -5.98 -6.29
N LEU A 111 10.69 -7.03 -7.08
CA LEU A 111 10.09 -8.34 -6.87
C LEU A 111 10.48 -8.92 -5.51
N GLN A 112 11.77 -8.90 -5.18
CA GLN A 112 12.28 -9.38 -3.90
C GLN A 112 11.65 -8.62 -2.73
N ALA A 113 11.59 -7.29 -2.81
CA ALA A 113 11.01 -6.47 -1.76
C ALA A 113 9.48 -6.63 -1.65
N ALA A 114 8.78 -6.71 -2.78
CA ALA A 114 7.34 -6.92 -2.81
C ALA A 114 6.95 -8.30 -2.28
N ASP A 115 7.78 -9.32 -2.50
CA ASP A 115 7.59 -10.65 -1.90
C ASP A 115 7.88 -10.61 -0.40
N LEU A 116 9.01 -10.04 0.02
CA LEU A 116 9.39 -9.92 1.44
C LEU A 116 8.32 -9.17 2.25
N LEU A 117 7.88 -8.00 1.75
CA LEU A 117 6.88 -7.16 2.39
C LEU A 117 5.45 -7.53 1.97
N GLN A 118 5.26 -8.60 1.21
CA GLN A 118 3.95 -9.12 0.82
C GLN A 118 3.02 -8.08 0.14
N PHE A 119 3.57 -7.23 -0.74
CA PHE A 119 2.81 -6.41 -1.69
C PHE A 119 2.39 -7.26 -2.90
N VAL A 120 1.38 -8.11 -2.71
CA VAL A 120 0.99 -9.16 -3.67
C VAL A 120 0.73 -8.63 -5.08
N SER A 121 0.04 -7.49 -5.22
CA SER A 121 -0.24 -6.89 -6.53
C SER A 121 1.04 -6.44 -7.25
N VAL A 122 1.98 -5.84 -6.51
CA VAL A 122 3.27 -5.40 -7.06
C VAL A 122 4.15 -6.60 -7.43
N LYS A 123 4.17 -7.64 -6.60
CA LYS A 123 4.85 -8.91 -6.89
C LYS A 123 4.37 -9.50 -8.22
N LYS A 124 3.05 -9.67 -8.38
CA LYS A 124 2.44 -10.18 -9.62
C LYS A 124 2.78 -9.32 -10.84
N ALA A 125 2.75 -8.00 -10.70
CA ALA A 125 3.12 -7.09 -11.77
C ALA A 125 4.61 -7.25 -12.18
N CYS A 126 5.51 -7.45 -11.21
CA CYS A 126 6.92 -7.72 -11.48
C CYS A 126 7.13 -9.08 -12.17
N GLU A 127 6.44 -10.13 -11.73
CA GLU A 127 6.47 -11.47 -12.37
C GLU A 127 5.99 -11.39 -13.82
N GLN A 128 4.86 -10.72 -14.07
CA GLN A 128 4.33 -10.52 -15.43
C GLN A 128 5.31 -9.77 -16.33
N PHE A 129 5.96 -8.72 -15.79
CA PHE A 129 6.97 -7.96 -16.52
C PHE A 129 8.17 -8.85 -16.91
N LEU A 130 8.64 -9.71 -16.00
CA LEU A 130 9.74 -10.63 -16.26
C LEU A 130 9.39 -11.68 -17.32
N VAL A 131 8.21 -12.31 -17.21
CA VAL A 131 7.73 -13.26 -18.23
C VAL A 131 7.72 -12.60 -19.60
N ARG A 132 7.17 -11.38 -19.69
CA ARG A 132 7.07 -10.65 -20.97
C ARG A 132 8.42 -10.32 -21.58
N ILE A 133 9.45 -10.08 -20.77
CA ILE A 133 10.82 -9.87 -21.28
C ILE A 133 11.45 -11.16 -21.77
N LEU A 134 11.26 -12.26 -21.04
CA LEU A 134 11.82 -13.56 -21.40
C LEU A 134 11.14 -14.17 -22.63
N SER A 135 9.86 -13.87 -22.86
CA SER A 135 9.12 -14.28 -24.07
C SER A 135 9.44 -13.45 -25.32
N LEU A 136 10.25 -12.39 -25.20
CA LEU A 136 10.69 -11.54 -26.32
C LEU A 136 12.11 -11.88 -26.78
N VAL A 137 12.69 -12.98 -26.29
CA VAL A 137 13.98 -13.52 -26.68
C VAL A 137 13.78 -14.85 -27.39
#